data_AF-K2E591-F1
#
_entry.id   AF-K2E591-F1
#
_cell.length_a   1.000
_cell.length_b   1.000
_cell.length_c   1.000
_cell.angle_alpha   90.00
_cell.angle_beta   90.00
_cell.angle_gamma   90.00
#
_symmetry.space_group_name_H-M   'P 1'
#
loop_
_entity.id
_entity.type
_entity.pdbx_description
1 polymer ?
#
loop_
_entity_poly.entity_id
_entity_poly.type
_entity_poly.pdbx_seq_one_letter_code
_entity_poly.pdbx_strand_id
1 'polypeptide(L)'
;DTSGNDTIRFGAGISKSDIDLTRNGGTLTISIKNTYDGINVVDWFSNDKYIIEKVAFDDGTYFSSDDINKIIQEMATYSANSLDISAMETTTVQNDLTLVSSY
;
A
#
# COMPACT_ATOMS: atom_id res chain seq x y z
N ASP A 1 5.42 -25.65 4.94
CA ASP A 1 6.03 -24.33 5.15
C ASP A 1 5.37 -23.27 4.30
N THR A 2 4.77 -22.31 4.98
CA THR A 2 4.57 -20.92 4.52
C THR A 2 5.53 -20.00 5.30
N SER A 3 6.67 -20.57 5.74
CA SER A 3 7.62 -19.98 6.69
C SER A 3 8.70 -19.15 5.97
N GLY A 4 8.29 -18.26 5.07
CA GLY A 4 9.19 -17.26 4.52
C GLY A 4 9.69 -16.31 5.63
N ASN A 5 10.86 -15.73 5.43
CA ASN A 5 11.34 -14.58 6.20
C ASN A 5 12.07 -13.63 5.25
N ASP A 6 11.43 -13.43 4.09
CA ASP A 6 11.95 -12.63 3.01
C ASP A 6 11.79 -11.15 3.38
N THR A 7 12.84 -10.37 3.09
CA THR A 7 12.88 -8.95 3.40
C THR A 7 13.37 -8.16 2.20
N ILE A 8 12.54 -7.24 1.72
CA ILE A 8 12.98 -6.14 0.87
C ILE A 8 13.48 -5.03 1.78
N ARG A 9 14.70 -4.53 1.56
CA ARG A 9 15.26 -3.43 2.35
C ARG A 9 15.61 -2.25 1.46
N PHE A 10 14.96 -1.13 1.70
CA PHE A 10 15.31 0.14 1.08
C PHE A 10 16.53 0.76 1.78
N GLY A 11 17.39 1.38 0.97
CA GLY A 11 18.60 2.06 1.44
C GLY A 11 18.29 3.43 2.06
N ALA A 12 19.34 4.12 2.49
CA ALA A 12 19.21 5.43 3.11
C ALA A 12 18.52 6.45 2.19
N GLY A 13 17.71 7.32 2.79
CA GLY A 13 16.99 8.37 2.07
C GLY A 13 15.67 7.94 1.43
N ILE A 14 15.24 6.69 1.62
CA ILE A 14 13.90 6.21 1.26
C ILE A 14 13.20 5.81 2.55
N SER A 15 12.16 6.55 2.91
CA SER A 15 11.38 6.32 4.11
C SER A 15 10.07 5.59 3.81
N LYS A 16 9.40 5.13 4.86
CA LYS A 16 8.07 4.51 4.78
C LYS A 16 7.03 5.40 4.09
N SER A 17 7.12 6.73 4.27
CA SER A 17 6.22 7.70 3.63
C SER A 17 6.48 7.93 2.14
N ASP A 18 7.65 7.52 1.64
CA ASP A 18 8.02 7.65 0.22
C ASP A 18 7.48 6.48 -0.63
N ILE A 19 6.88 5.48 0.01
CA ILE A 19 6.37 4.28 -0.65
C ILE A 19 4.89 4.43 -0.99
N ASP A 20 4.56 4.11 -2.24
CA ASP A 20 3.20 3.82 -2.68
C ASP A 20 3.03 2.32 -2.93
N LEU A 21 1.91 1.77 -2.45
CA LEU A 21 1.55 0.37 -2.59
C LEU A 21 0.32 0.25 -3.47
N THR A 22 0.41 -0.52 -4.55
CA THR A 22 -0.72 -0.75 -5.45
C THR A 22 -0.85 -2.21 -5.82
N ARG A 23 -2.09 -2.62 -6.13
CA ARG A 23 -2.38 -3.96 -6.62
C ARG A 23 -2.77 -3.90 -8.09
N ASN A 24 -2.11 -4.70 -8.91
CA ASN A 24 -2.50 -4.94 -10.30
C ASN A 24 -2.71 -6.43 -10.53
N GLY A 25 -3.98 -6.85 -10.58
CA GLY A 25 -4.33 -8.27 -10.67
C GLY A 25 -3.83 -9.07 -9.47
N GLY A 26 -2.93 -10.02 -9.71
CA GLY A 26 -2.27 -10.84 -8.67
C GLY A 26 -0.95 -10.24 -8.15
N THR A 27 -0.48 -9.13 -8.73
CA THR A 27 0.83 -8.54 -8.45
C THR A 27 0.72 -7.37 -7.47
N LEU A 28 1.60 -7.34 -6.48
CA LEU A 28 1.88 -6.18 -5.65
C LEU A 28 2.96 -5.32 -6.34
N THR A 29 2.69 -4.03 -6.49
CA THR A 29 3.68 -3.05 -6.93
C THR A 29 4.01 -2.11 -5.77
N ILE A 30 5.30 -2.03 -5.44
CA ILE A 30 5.89 -1.14 -4.44
C ILE A 30 6.69 -0.08 -5.19
N SER A 31 6.21 1.16 -5.23
CA SER A 31 6.86 2.26 -5.98
C SER A 31 7.36 3.35 -5.05
N ILE A 32 8.44 4.03 -5.46
CA ILE A 32 8.94 5.20 -4.75
C ILE A 32 8.32 6.45 -5.37
N LYS A 33 7.68 7.27 -4.54
CA LYS A 33 7.00 8.52 -4.95
C LYS A 33 7.90 9.42 -5.76
N ASN A 34 7.32 10.06 -6.77
CA ASN A 34 8.01 11.01 -7.67
C ASN A 34 9.20 10.40 -8.44
N THR A 35 9.26 9.07 -8.57
CA THR A 35 10.25 8.36 -9.38
C THR A 35 9.57 7.35 -10.30
N TYR A 36 10.37 6.72 -11.17
CA TYR A 36 9.94 5.54 -11.94
C TYR A 36 10.40 4.23 -11.30
N ASP A 37 11.03 4.30 -10.13
CA ASP A 37 11.61 3.15 -9.46
C ASP A 37 10.52 2.38 -8.70
N GLY A 38 10.54 1.05 -8.85
CA GLY A 38 9.59 0.19 -8.17
C GLY A 38 9.94 -1.28 -8.27
N ILE A 39 9.30 -2.06 -7.41
CA ILE A 39 9.46 -3.52 -7.29
C ILE A 39 8.09 -4.14 -7.52
N ASN A 40 8.05 -5.16 -8.37
CA ASN A 40 6.85 -5.97 -8.59
C ASN A 40 7.03 -7.33 -7.93
N VAL A 41 6.14 -7.65 -6.99
CA VAL A 41 6.04 -8.99 -6.40
C VAL A 41 4.87 -9.70 -7.05
N VAL A 42 5.20 -10.57 -8.00
CA VAL A 42 4.22 -11.31 -8.81
C VAL A 42 3.54 -12.37 -7.95
N ASP A 43 2.24 -12.58 -8.19
CA ASP A 43 1.41 -13.58 -7.50
C ASP A 43 1.27 -13.42 -5.98
N TRP A 44 1.63 -12.24 -5.45
CA TRP A 44 1.44 -11.86 -4.04
C TRP A 44 0.02 -12.17 -3.54
N PHE A 45 -1.01 -11.85 -4.33
CA PHE A 45 -2.42 -12.05 -3.93
C PHE A 45 -2.99 -13.41 -4.37
N SER A 46 -2.18 -14.23 -5.05
CA SER A 46 -2.61 -15.52 -5.61
C SER A 46 -2.29 -16.69 -4.67
N ASN A 47 -1.18 -16.61 -3.92
CA ASN A 47 -0.73 -17.68 -3.03
C ASN A 47 0.20 -17.14 -1.93
N ASP A 48 -0.02 -17.55 -0.70
CA ASP A 48 0.80 -17.16 0.47
C ASP A 48 2.28 -17.59 0.35
N LYS A 49 2.63 -18.46 -0.61
CA LYS A 49 4.03 -18.81 -0.90
C LYS A 49 4.81 -17.74 -1.69
N TYR A 50 4.12 -16.74 -2.23
CA TYR A 50 4.72 -15.69 -3.07
C TYR A 50 4.73 -14.31 -2.39
N ILE A 51 4.50 -14.27 -1.08
CA ILE A 51 4.55 -13.04 -0.29
C ILE A 51 5.98 -12.76 0.16
N ILE A 52 6.23 -11.50 0.52
CA ILE A 52 7.42 -11.07 1.25
C ILE A 52 6.95 -10.63 2.62
N GLU A 53 7.53 -11.19 3.68
CA GLU A 53 7.05 -10.93 5.04
C GLU A 53 7.34 -9.49 5.50
N LYS A 54 8.40 -8.87 4.97
CA LYS A 54 8.87 -7.57 5.43
C LYS A 54 9.38 -6.65 4.32
N VAL A 55 8.95 -5.39 4.37
CA VAL A 55 9.55 -4.28 3.63
C VAL A 55 10.15 -3.31 4.66
N ALA A 56 11.47 -3.25 4.76
CA ALA A 56 12.20 -2.53 5.81
C ALA A 56 12.94 -1.29 5.29
N PHE A 57 13.10 -0.30 6.17
CA PHE A 57 13.78 0.98 5.92
C PHE A 57 15.03 1.13 6.79
N ASP A 58 15.84 2.14 6.49
CA ASP A 58 17.10 2.41 7.19
C ASP A 58 16.92 2.89 8.64
N ASP A 59 15.79 3.56 8.92
CA ASP A 59 15.37 4.02 10.25
C ASP A 59 14.87 2.88 11.17
N GLY A 60 14.82 1.64 10.66
CA GLY A 60 14.36 0.46 11.38
C GLY A 60 12.85 0.24 11.34
N THR A 61 12.07 1.15 10.74
CA THR A 61 10.65 0.95 10.47
C THR A 61 10.45 -0.08 9.35
N TYR A 62 9.24 -0.64 9.28
CA TYR A 62 8.89 -1.59 8.23
C TYR A 62 7.38 -1.64 7.97
N PHE A 63 7.01 -2.23 6.82
CA PHE A 63 5.70 -2.81 6.59
C PHE A 63 5.80 -4.34 6.73
N SER A 64 4.85 -4.95 7.44
CA SER A 64 4.61 -6.39 7.34
C SER A 64 3.73 -6.71 6.13
N SER A 65 3.69 -7.97 5.71
CA SER A 65 2.73 -8.45 4.71
C SER A 65 1.28 -8.13 5.07
N ASP A 66 0.93 -8.21 6.36
CA ASP A 66 -0.41 -7.89 6.87
C ASP A 66 -0.72 -6.40 6.77
N ASP A 67 0.25 -5.53 7.08
CA ASP A 67 0.09 -4.08 6.91
C ASP A 67 -0.16 -3.74 5.44
N ILE A 68 0.60 -4.33 4.52
CA ILE A 68 0.45 -4.13 3.07
C ILE A 68 -0.94 -4.56 2.61
N ASN A 69 -1.37 -5.76 3.00
CA ASN A 69 -2.68 -6.28 2.65
C ASN A 69 -3.81 -5.40 3.18
N LYS A 70 -3.69 -4.89 4.41
CA LYS A 70 -4.66 -3.98 5.02
C LYS A 70 -4.74 -2.65 4.28
N ILE A 71 -3.61 -2.01 3.99
CA ILE A 71 -3.55 -0.74 3.23
C ILE A 71 -4.23 -0.90 1.88
N ILE A 72 -3.95 -1.99 1.16
CA ILE A 72 -4.54 -2.23 -0.17
C ILE A 72 -6.06 -2.44 -0.10
N GLN A 73 -6.55 -3.14 0.93
CA GLN A 73 -7.99 -3.33 1.15
C GLN A 73 -8.70 -2.02 1.52
N GLU A 74 -8.09 -1.19 2.37
CA GLU A 74 -8.62 0.11 2.75
C GLU A 74 -8.70 1.04 1.52
N MET A 75 -7.64 1.14 0.72
CA MET A 75 -7.61 1.95 -0.51
C MET A 75 -8.66 1.50 -1.54
N ALA A 76 -8.89 0.18 -1.68
CA ALA A 76 -9.94 -0.35 -2.54
C ALA A 76 -11.35 -0.02 -2.01
N THR A 77 -11.54 -0.01 -0.69
CA THR A 77 -12.81 0.35 -0.04
C THR A 77 -13.14 1.83 -0.20
N TYR A 78 -12.15 2.72 -0.03
CA TYR A 78 -12.32 4.15 -0.30
C TYR A 78 -12.67 4.42 -1.77
N SER A 79 -12.00 3.75 -2.70
CA SER A 79 -12.29 3.88 -4.14
C SER A 79 -13.70 3.38 -4.49
N ALA A 80 -14.14 2.26 -3.93
CA ALA A 80 -15.48 1.71 -4.16
C ALA A 80 -16.60 2.58 -3.56
N ASN A 81 -16.41 3.10 -2.34
CA ASN A 81 -17.39 3.98 -1.69
C ASN A 81 -17.43 5.38 -2.32
N SER A 82 -16.34 5.85 -2.95
CA SER A 82 -16.30 7.11 -3.70
C SER A 82 -17.07 7.06 -5.03
N LEU A 83 -17.49 5.88 -5.50
CA LEU A 83 -18.34 5.72 -6.68
C LEU A 83 -19.84 5.78 -6.35
N ASP A 84 -20.22 5.73 -5.07
CA ASP A 84 -21.61 5.89 -4.61
C ASP A 84 -21.94 7.34 -4.23
N ILE A 85 -21.45 8.31 -4.99
CA ILE A 85 -21.80 9.73 -4.78
C ILE A 85 -23.23 10.01 -5.27
N SER A 86 -23.86 9.11 -6.04
CA SER A 86 -25.26 9.28 -6.49
C SER A 86 -26.31 8.93 -5.44
N ALA A 87 -25.97 8.22 -4.35
CA ALA A 87 -26.94 7.81 -3.32
C ALA A 87 -26.75 8.48 -1.94
N MET A 88 -25.72 9.31 -1.77
CA MET A 88 -25.49 10.03 -0.52
C MET A 88 -26.11 11.43 -0.56
N GLU A 89 -27.20 11.61 0.18
CA GLU A 89 -27.78 12.91 0.50
C GLU A 89 -26.68 13.86 1.01
N THR A 90 -26.63 15.08 0.48
CA THR A 90 -25.54 16.07 0.57
C THR A 90 -25.31 16.69 1.97
N THR A 91 -25.20 15.89 3.04
CA THR A 91 -25.02 16.43 4.40
C THR A 91 -23.86 15.81 5.20
N THR A 92 -23.19 14.75 4.72
CA THR A 92 -22.08 14.09 5.46
C THR A 92 -20.70 14.24 4.84
N VAL A 93 -20.55 14.82 3.63
CA VAL A 93 -19.25 14.89 2.92
C VAL A 93 -18.29 15.95 3.47
N GLN A 94 -18.65 16.68 4.54
CA GLN A 94 -17.75 17.71 5.09
C GLN A 94 -16.57 17.15 5.91
N ASN A 95 -16.56 15.85 6.27
CA ASN A 95 -15.59 15.32 7.23
C ASN A 95 -14.56 14.32 6.67
N ASP A 96 -14.45 14.13 5.35
CA ASP A 96 -13.42 13.23 4.78
C ASP A 96 -12.68 13.81 3.56
N LEU A 97 -12.38 15.12 3.60
CA LEU A 97 -11.46 15.77 2.66
C LEU A 97 -10.17 16.29 3.34
N THR A 98 -9.83 15.78 4.53
CA THR A 98 -8.62 16.21 5.23
C THR A 98 -7.58 15.09 5.33
N LEU A 99 -7.00 14.71 4.19
CA LEU A 99 -5.62 14.23 4.19
C LEU A 99 -4.78 15.06 3.22
N VAL A 100 -4.10 16.04 3.82
CA VAL A 100 -2.74 16.49 3.51
C VAL A 100 -2.50 17.17 2.15
N SER A 101 -2.60 18.49 2.15
CA SER A 101 -1.53 19.34 1.60
C SER A 101 -1.62 20.75 2.15
N SER A 102 -0.94 20.98 3.27
CA SER A 102 -0.37 22.29 3.57
C SER A 102 1.13 22.09 3.74
N TYR A 103 1.89 22.69 2.82
CA TYR A 103 3.27 23.12 3.04
C TYR A 103 3.40 23.90 4.35
#